data_AF-A0A9P6ADV3-F1
#
_entry.id   AF-A0A9P6ADV3-F1
#
_cell.length_a   1.000
_cell.length_b   1.000
_cell.length_c   1.000
_cell.angle_alpha   90.00
_cell.angle_beta   90.00
_cell.angle_gamma   90.00
#
_symmetry.space_group_name_H-M   'P 1'
#
loop_
_entity.id
_entity.type
_entity.pdbx_description
1 polymer ?
#
loop_
_entity_poly.entity_id
_entity_poly.type
_entity_poly.pdbx_seq_one_letter_code
_entity_poly.pdbx_strand_id
1 'polypeptide(L)'
;MYMDKFALRPNALAVHKGLSLNESIIAHTVFAGSGGADIVINNRDATIDHPYHLHGKAFDIVARGQGVLSADSYAALPPSYFNTSNPLRRDTFVVPRASYAIIRIPTDEPGVFALHCHMGWHLVHGKMGAVVIQPKAIQDLEIPQAALHVRPINSWSLMTI
;
A
#
# COMPACT_ATOMS: atom_id res chain seq x y z
N MET A 1 8.30 -8.46 19.69
CA MET A 1 8.83 -9.71 19.09
C MET A 1 8.44 -9.94 17.62
N TYR A 2 7.61 -9.09 16.97
CA TYR A 2 7.27 -9.24 15.54
C TYR A 2 7.87 -8.18 14.60
N MET A 3 8.48 -7.10 15.14
CA MET A 3 9.03 -6.00 14.33
C MET A 3 10.45 -6.27 13.80
N ASP A 4 11.15 -7.27 14.34
CA ASP A 4 12.57 -7.51 14.00
C ASP A 4 12.76 -8.06 12.58
N LYS A 5 11.73 -8.70 11.99
CA LYS A 5 11.81 -9.23 10.62
C LYS A 5 11.58 -8.18 9.53
N PHE A 6 10.85 -7.10 9.83
CA PHE A 6 10.66 -5.98 8.91
C PHE A 6 11.89 -5.07 8.86
N ALA A 7 12.64 -4.97 9.96
CA ALA A 7 13.81 -4.11 10.07
C ALA A 7 15.04 -4.63 9.29
N LEU A 8 15.17 -5.94 9.10
CA LEU A 8 16.42 -6.53 8.60
C LEU A 8 16.53 -6.57 7.07
N ARG A 9 15.43 -6.38 6.33
CA ARG A 9 15.43 -6.24 4.86
C ARG A 9 14.30 -5.30 4.43
N PRO A 10 14.60 -4.04 4.04
CA PRO A 10 13.58 -3.15 3.50
C PRO A 10 12.92 -3.79 2.28
N ASN A 11 11.58 -3.80 2.20
CA ASN A 11 10.85 -4.40 1.07
C ASN A 11 11.32 -3.84 -0.28
N ALA A 12 11.61 -2.52 -0.33
CA ALA A 12 12.18 -1.87 -1.51
C ALA A 12 13.54 -2.47 -1.92
N LEU A 13 14.42 -2.79 -0.96
CA LEU A 13 15.72 -3.42 -1.24
C LEU A 13 15.56 -4.88 -1.71
N ALA A 14 14.56 -5.60 -1.20
CA ALA A 14 14.26 -6.94 -1.68
C ALA A 14 13.83 -6.91 -3.16
N VAL A 15 12.89 -6.02 -3.51
CA VAL A 15 12.42 -5.87 -4.89
C VAL A 15 13.51 -5.35 -5.82
N HIS A 16 14.36 -4.42 -5.35
CA HIS A 16 15.55 -3.94 -6.09
C HIS A 16 16.53 -5.07 -6.43
N LYS A 17 16.68 -6.06 -5.54
CA LYS A 17 17.50 -7.26 -5.80
C LYS A 17 16.79 -8.32 -6.66
N GLY A 18 15.63 -8.00 -7.22
CA GLY A 18 14.82 -8.92 -8.01
C GLY A 18 14.11 -10.00 -7.20
N LEU A 19 14.01 -9.85 -5.87
CA LEU A 19 13.30 -10.79 -5.02
C LEU A 19 11.81 -10.44 -4.95
N SER A 20 10.95 -11.45 -4.94
CA SER A 20 9.53 -11.28 -4.61
C SER A 20 9.33 -11.07 -3.11
N LEU A 21 8.27 -10.36 -2.74
CA LEU A 21 7.85 -10.26 -1.35
C LEU A 21 7.14 -11.55 -0.93
N ASN A 22 7.40 -12.01 0.29
CA ASN A 22 6.79 -13.22 0.82
C ASN A 22 5.34 -12.94 1.24
N GLU A 23 4.37 -13.47 0.49
CA GLU A 23 2.93 -13.31 0.72
C GLU A 23 2.45 -13.85 2.07
N SER A 24 3.16 -14.82 2.66
CA SER A 24 2.85 -15.35 3.99
C SER A 24 3.26 -14.41 5.13
N ILE A 25 4.05 -13.37 4.84
CA ILE A 25 4.57 -12.42 5.82
C ILE A 25 3.98 -11.03 5.58
N ILE A 26 3.82 -10.63 4.32
CA ILE A 26 3.40 -9.28 3.93
C ILE A 26 2.33 -9.38 2.86
N ALA A 27 1.14 -8.87 3.17
CA ALA A 27 0.11 -8.62 2.18
C ALA A 27 0.64 -7.59 1.18
N HIS A 28 0.60 -7.90 -0.12
CA HIS A 28 1.06 -6.97 -1.12
C HIS A 28 0.32 -7.12 -2.45
N THR A 29 0.41 -6.09 -3.28
CA THR A 29 -0.04 -6.12 -4.68
C THR A 29 1.06 -5.59 -5.58
N VAL A 30 1.11 -6.07 -6.83
CA VAL A 30 2.16 -5.74 -7.80
C VAL A 30 1.52 -5.19 -9.07
N PHE A 31 1.94 -3.99 -9.47
CA PHE A 31 1.53 -3.35 -10.72
C PHE A 31 2.75 -3.22 -11.63
N ALA A 32 2.81 -4.02 -12.69
CA ALA A 32 3.97 -4.05 -13.59
C ALA A 32 3.98 -2.91 -14.62
N GLY A 33 2.82 -2.32 -14.93
CA GLY A 33 2.66 -1.27 -15.95
C GLY A 33 2.47 0.13 -15.38
N SER A 34 2.59 1.12 -16.26
CA SER A 34 2.29 2.54 -16.01
C SER A 34 0.83 2.88 -16.33
N GLY A 35 0.39 4.09 -15.93
CA GLY A 35 -1.00 4.56 -16.05
C GLY A 35 -1.72 4.57 -14.70
N GLY A 36 -2.81 3.81 -14.60
CA GLY A 36 -3.65 3.77 -13.41
C GLY A 36 -4.02 2.36 -12.98
N ALA A 37 -4.01 2.10 -11.68
CA ALA A 37 -4.40 0.82 -11.11
C ALA A 37 -5.36 0.97 -9.95
N ASP A 38 -6.28 0.02 -9.83
CA ASP A 38 -7.29 -0.01 -8.77
C ASP A 38 -6.85 -0.94 -7.64
N ILE A 39 -7.05 -0.48 -6.41
CA ILE A 39 -6.91 -1.26 -5.19
C ILE A 39 -8.27 -1.29 -4.50
N VAL A 40 -8.78 -2.50 -4.28
CA VAL A 40 -10.00 -2.73 -3.49
C VAL A 40 -9.62 -2.91 -2.02
N ILE A 41 -10.09 -2.00 -1.18
CA ILE A 41 -9.90 -2.08 0.28
C ILE A 41 -11.22 -2.52 0.90
N ASN A 42 -11.27 -3.79 1.34
CA ASN A 42 -12.40 -4.35 2.06
C ASN A 42 -12.21 -4.16 3.58
N ASN A 43 -13.06 -3.37 4.21
CA ASN A 43 -13.17 -3.33 5.66
C ASN A 43 -14.15 -4.39 6.16
N ARG A 44 -13.60 -5.55 6.52
CA ARG A 44 -14.36 -6.69 7.07
C ARG A 44 -14.71 -6.55 8.55
N ASP A 45 -14.25 -5.49 9.20
CA ASP A 45 -14.61 -5.19 10.59
C ASP A 45 -16.08 -4.78 10.67
N ALA A 46 -16.86 -5.44 11.51
CA ALA A 46 -18.29 -5.15 11.67
C ALA A 46 -18.57 -4.02 12.66
N THR A 47 -17.56 -3.51 13.36
CA THR A 47 -17.73 -2.64 14.55
C THR A 47 -17.09 -1.28 14.39
N ILE A 48 -15.95 -1.20 13.72
CA ILE A 48 -15.17 0.04 13.63
C ILE A 48 -14.76 0.38 12.20
N ASP A 49 -14.59 1.67 11.97
CA ASP A 49 -14.10 2.22 10.73
C ASP A 49 -12.58 2.24 10.74
N HIS A 50 -11.96 2.14 9.56
CA HIS A 50 -10.50 2.11 9.47
C HIS A 50 -10.00 3.18 8.49
N PRO A 51 -9.19 4.16 8.94
CA PRO A 51 -8.50 5.09 8.04
C PRO A 51 -7.35 4.36 7.35
N TYR A 52 -7.36 4.26 6.03
CA TYR A 52 -6.23 3.73 5.26
C TYR A 52 -5.42 4.84 4.64
N HIS A 53 -4.10 4.77 4.81
CA HIS A 53 -3.12 5.70 4.28
C HIS A 53 -2.17 4.99 3.31
N LEU A 54 -1.91 5.62 2.17
CA LEU A 54 -0.94 5.17 1.17
C LEU A 54 0.25 6.13 1.13
N HIS A 55 1.44 5.58 1.31
CA HIS A 55 2.67 6.36 1.26
C HIS A 55 3.00 6.79 -0.17
N GLY A 56 3.57 7.99 -0.31
CA GLY A 56 4.16 8.48 -1.55
C GLY A 56 3.19 8.73 -2.70
N LYS A 57 1.87 8.50 -2.51
CA LYS A 57 0.86 8.65 -3.56
C LYS A 57 -0.43 9.22 -3.00
N ALA A 58 -0.95 10.23 -3.68
CA ALA A 58 -2.38 10.52 -3.61
C ALA A 58 -3.14 9.52 -4.49
N PHE A 59 -4.35 9.18 -4.08
CA PHE A 59 -5.24 8.29 -4.80
C PHE A 59 -6.62 8.90 -4.99
N ASP A 60 -7.28 8.49 -6.07
CA ASP A 60 -8.65 8.85 -6.38
C ASP A 60 -9.61 7.84 -5.75
N ILE A 61 -10.63 8.31 -5.04
CA ILE A 61 -11.67 7.43 -4.50
C ILE A 61 -12.78 7.29 -5.55
N VAL A 62 -12.66 6.27 -6.39
CA VAL A 62 -13.51 6.10 -7.58
C VAL A 62 -14.83 5.39 -7.28
N ALA A 63 -14.89 4.56 -6.23
CA ALA A 63 -16.14 3.95 -5.80
C ALA A 63 -16.12 3.52 -4.33
N ARG A 64 -17.30 3.34 -3.75
CA ARG A 64 -17.53 2.82 -2.40
C ARG A 64 -18.77 1.94 -2.41
N GLY A 65 -18.87 1.00 -1.48
CA GLY A 65 -20.05 0.17 -1.33
C GLY A 65 -20.07 -0.56 0.01
N GLN A 66 -21.17 -1.24 0.30
CA GLN A 66 -21.34 -2.03 1.52
C GLN A 66 -20.89 -3.48 1.29
N GLY A 67 -20.55 -4.17 2.37
CA GLY A 67 -20.12 -5.56 2.35
C GLY A 67 -18.68 -5.75 1.87
N VAL A 68 -18.43 -6.93 1.30
CA VAL A 68 -17.12 -7.33 0.78
C VAL A 68 -17.21 -7.47 -0.73
N LEU A 69 -16.38 -6.72 -1.45
CA LEU A 69 -16.24 -6.85 -2.89
C LEU A 69 -15.21 -7.94 -3.21
N SER A 70 -15.67 -9.02 -3.85
CA SER A 70 -14.81 -10.09 -4.36
C SER A 70 -14.14 -9.69 -5.68
N ALA A 71 -13.14 -10.44 -6.11
CA ALA A 71 -12.48 -10.21 -7.41
C ALA A 71 -13.45 -10.40 -8.58
N ASP A 72 -14.29 -11.45 -8.56
CA ASP A 72 -15.28 -11.72 -9.60
C ASP A 72 -16.34 -10.62 -9.66
N SER A 73 -16.84 -10.17 -8.50
CA SER A 73 -17.80 -9.08 -8.43
C SER A 73 -17.19 -7.76 -8.88
N TYR A 74 -15.92 -7.49 -8.55
CA TYR A 74 -15.18 -6.33 -9.05
C TYR A 74 -15.06 -6.35 -10.58
N ALA A 75 -14.70 -7.50 -11.16
CA ALA A 75 -14.55 -7.67 -12.60
C ALA A 75 -15.88 -7.50 -13.37
N ALA A 76 -17.02 -7.77 -12.70
CA ALA A 76 -18.35 -7.60 -13.26
C ALA A 76 -18.93 -6.18 -13.11
N LEU A 77 -18.25 -5.24 -12.43
CA LEU A 77 -18.75 -3.88 -12.25
C LEU A 77 -18.81 -3.12 -13.59
N PRO A 78 -19.93 -2.45 -13.92
CA PRO A 78 -20.02 -1.66 -15.13
C PRO A 78 -19.16 -0.39 -15.04
N PRO A 79 -18.68 0.18 -16.16
CA PRO A 79 -17.90 1.43 -16.15
C PRO A 79 -18.60 2.59 -15.42
N SER A 80 -19.93 2.66 -15.45
CA SER A 80 -20.74 3.67 -14.75
C SER A 80 -20.68 3.56 -13.22
N TYR A 81 -20.18 2.45 -12.68
CA TYR A 81 -19.98 2.27 -11.24
C TYR A 81 -18.84 3.15 -10.69
N PHE A 82 -17.93 3.59 -11.55
CA PHE A 82 -16.74 4.33 -11.17
C PHE A 82 -16.93 5.84 -11.43
N ASN A 83 -16.77 6.66 -10.40
CA ASN A 83 -16.62 8.09 -10.58
C ASN A 83 -15.21 8.42 -11.10
N THR A 84 -15.14 8.74 -12.38
CA THR A 84 -13.90 9.14 -13.07
C THR A 84 -13.86 10.64 -13.41
N SER A 85 -14.91 11.38 -13.06
CA SER A 85 -14.99 12.83 -13.29
C SER A 85 -14.56 13.59 -12.03
N ASN A 86 -13.27 13.93 -11.96
CA ASN A 86 -12.66 14.64 -10.85
C ASN A 86 -13.07 14.10 -9.45
N PRO A 87 -12.80 12.80 -9.18
CA PRO A 87 -13.10 12.22 -7.88
C PRO A 87 -12.27 12.86 -6.76
N LEU A 88 -12.68 12.62 -5.51
CA LEU A 88 -11.90 13.06 -4.35
C LEU A 88 -10.52 12.40 -4.36
N ARG A 89 -9.47 13.23 -4.46
CA ARG A 89 -8.06 12.81 -4.43
C ARG A 89 -7.40 13.12 -3.09
N ARG A 90 -6.81 12.13 -2.43
CA ARG A 90 -6.11 12.26 -1.13
C ARG A 90 -5.22 11.05 -0.84
N ASP A 91 -4.41 11.10 0.21
CA ASP A 91 -3.51 10.00 0.61
C ASP A 91 -4.07 9.11 1.75
N THR A 92 -5.12 9.56 2.43
CA THR A 92 -5.68 8.87 3.61
C THR A 92 -7.19 8.94 3.60
N PHE A 93 -7.91 7.82 3.67
CA PHE A 93 -9.37 7.80 3.65
C PHE A 93 -9.96 6.79 4.63
N VAL A 94 -11.06 7.14 5.29
CA VAL A 94 -11.78 6.25 6.21
C VAL A 94 -12.67 5.30 5.43
N VAL A 95 -12.41 3.99 5.53
CA VAL A 95 -13.31 2.95 5.02
C VAL A 95 -14.23 2.53 6.17
N PRO A 96 -15.55 2.82 6.09
CA PRO A 96 -16.49 2.47 7.14
C PRO A 96 -16.52 0.97 7.44
N ARG A 97 -16.99 0.59 8.62
CA ARG A 97 -17.23 -0.81 8.99
C ARG A 97 -18.09 -1.53 7.94
N ALA A 98 -17.85 -2.83 7.76
CA ALA A 98 -18.60 -3.70 6.85
C ALA A 98 -18.80 -3.11 5.45
N SER A 99 -17.75 -2.49 4.89
CA SER A 99 -17.82 -1.77 3.61
C SER A 99 -16.53 -1.92 2.81
N TYR A 100 -16.52 -1.43 1.57
CA TYR A 100 -15.33 -1.35 0.75
C TYR A 100 -15.17 0.02 0.09
N ALA A 101 -13.92 0.33 -0.26
CA ALA A 101 -13.56 1.42 -1.14
C ALA A 101 -12.70 0.89 -2.30
N ILE A 102 -12.89 1.47 -3.48
CA ILE A 102 -12.00 1.28 -4.63
C ILE A 102 -11.22 2.57 -4.78
N ILE A 103 -9.91 2.49 -4.59
CA ILE A 103 -8.99 3.61 -4.83
C ILE A 103 -8.23 3.37 -6.12
N ARG A 104 -8.04 4.42 -6.91
CA ARG A 104 -7.23 4.40 -8.13
C ARG A 104 -5.94 5.18 -7.90
N ILE A 105 -4.82 4.57 -8.22
CA ILE A 105 -3.48 5.15 -8.02
C ILE A 105 -2.77 5.34 -9.37
N PRO A 106 -1.94 6.38 -9.51
CA PRO A 106 -1.00 6.46 -10.63
C PRO A 106 0.14 5.47 -10.45
N THR A 107 0.45 4.72 -11.50
CA THR A 107 1.52 3.70 -11.48
C THR A 107 2.75 4.10 -12.28
N ASP A 108 2.92 5.40 -12.57
CA ASP A 108 4.01 5.92 -13.41
C ASP A 108 5.35 6.01 -12.68
N GLU A 109 5.35 6.00 -11.35
CA GLU A 109 6.54 6.09 -10.50
C GLU A 109 6.87 4.72 -9.88
N PRO A 110 8.00 4.10 -10.26
CA PRO A 110 8.46 2.85 -9.68
C PRO A 110 8.73 2.99 -8.18
N GLY A 111 8.34 1.98 -7.39
CA GLY A 111 8.61 1.99 -5.96
C GLY A 111 7.84 0.94 -5.17
N VAL A 112 8.14 0.86 -3.87
CA VAL A 112 7.40 0.03 -2.91
C VAL A 112 6.81 0.95 -1.86
N PHE A 113 5.48 1.06 -1.85
CA PHE A 113 4.73 2.01 -1.04
C PHE A 113 3.95 1.29 0.05
N ALA A 114 4.02 1.77 1.29
CA ALA A 114 3.23 1.18 2.38
C ALA A 114 1.77 1.63 2.28
N LEU A 115 0.85 0.68 2.36
CA LEU A 115 -0.58 0.90 2.55
C LEU A 115 -0.97 0.36 3.91
N HIS A 116 -1.49 1.18 4.82
CA HIS A 116 -1.80 0.70 6.16
C HIS A 116 -2.97 1.43 6.81
N CYS A 117 -3.53 0.81 7.85
CA CYS A 117 -4.46 1.51 8.72
C CYS A 117 -3.69 2.58 9.53
N HIS A 118 -4.19 3.81 9.56
CA HIS A 118 -3.60 4.94 10.26
C HIS A 118 -4.04 5.03 11.74
N MET A 119 -4.59 3.94 12.28
CA MET A 119 -4.76 3.76 13.72
C MET A 119 -3.53 3.04 14.25
N GLY A 120 -2.74 3.72 15.09
CA GLY A 120 -1.42 3.24 15.51
C GLY A 120 -1.44 1.83 16.09
N TRP A 121 -2.47 1.50 16.89
CA TRP A 121 -2.62 0.15 17.46
C TRP A 121 -2.95 -0.93 16.41
N HIS A 122 -3.67 -0.62 15.34
CA HIS A 122 -3.88 -1.57 14.24
C HIS A 122 -2.62 -1.73 13.40
N LEU A 123 -1.88 -0.64 13.17
CA LEU A 123 -0.62 -0.66 12.44
C LEU A 123 0.39 -1.60 13.13
N VAL A 124 0.60 -1.46 14.44
CA VAL A 124 1.54 -2.32 15.19
C VAL A 124 1.09 -3.78 15.27
N HIS A 125 -0.21 -4.06 15.11
CA HIS A 125 -0.76 -5.41 14.98
C HIS A 125 -0.69 -5.96 13.54
N GLY A 126 -0.04 -5.25 12.61
CA GLY A 126 0.24 -5.74 11.27
C GLY A 126 -0.85 -5.40 10.24
N LYS A 127 -1.75 -4.44 10.52
CA LYS A 127 -2.71 -3.94 9.52
C LYS A 127 -2.03 -3.03 8.49
N MET A 128 -1.11 -3.62 7.74
CA MET A 128 -0.26 -3.01 6.74
C MET A 128 -0.05 -3.96 5.56
N GLY A 129 0.27 -3.39 4.41
CA GLY A 129 0.70 -4.09 3.22
C GLY A 129 1.60 -3.22 2.35
N ALA A 130 2.09 -3.81 1.26
CA ALA A 130 2.96 -3.14 0.30
C ALA A 130 2.29 -3.03 -1.08
N VAL A 131 2.43 -1.89 -1.73
CA VAL A 131 2.06 -1.67 -3.12
C VAL A 131 3.35 -1.55 -3.92
N VAL A 132 3.64 -2.56 -4.74
CA VAL A 132 4.85 -2.61 -5.57
C VAL A 132 4.49 -2.14 -6.97
N ILE A 133 5.19 -1.11 -7.45
CA ILE A 133 4.95 -0.52 -8.78
C ILE A 133 6.21 -0.64 -9.62
N GLN A 134 6.04 -1.14 -10.85
CA GLN A 134 7.09 -1.33 -11.84
C GLN A 134 8.35 -2.03 -11.25
N PRO A 135 8.23 -3.27 -10.73
CA PRO A 135 9.32 -3.94 -10.01
C PRO A 135 10.60 -4.12 -10.85
N LYS A 136 10.49 -4.18 -12.19
CA LYS A 136 11.66 -4.22 -13.07
C LYS A 136 12.41 -2.89 -13.06
N ALA A 137 11.69 -1.77 -13.22
CA ALA A 137 12.29 -0.44 -13.17
C ALA A 137 12.91 -0.14 -11.80
N ILE A 138 12.38 -0.71 -10.70
CA ILE A 138 13.02 -0.61 -9.38
C ILE A 138 14.42 -1.22 -9.39
N GLN A 139 14.68 -2.33 -10.10
CA GLN A 139 16.00 -2.99 -10.15
C GLN A 139 17.07 -2.12 -10.82
N ASP A 140 16.64 -1.24 -11.73
CA ASP A 140 17.51 -0.32 -12.47
C ASP A 140 17.77 0.99 -11.69
N LEU A 141 17.12 1.21 -10.55
CA LEU A 141 17.34 2.40 -9.74
C LEU A 141 18.71 2.36 -9.07
N GLU A 142 19.42 3.48 -9.14
CA GLU A 142 20.62 3.70 -8.35
C GLU A 142 20.22 3.95 -6.89
N ILE A 143 20.62 3.05 -5.99
CA ILE A 143 20.38 3.23 -4.56
C ILE A 143 21.55 4.02 -3.97
N PRO A 144 21.30 5.20 -3.36
CA PRO A 144 22.35 5.94 -2.69
C PRO A 144 22.99 5.10 -1.58
N GLN A 145 24.32 5.12 -1.48
CA GLN A 145 25.05 4.34 -0.47
C GLN A 145 24.56 4.62 0.97
N ALA A 146 24.09 5.85 1.24
CA ALA A 146 23.49 6.23 2.51
C ALA A 146 22.22 5.41 2.86
N ALA A 147 21.40 5.05 1.86
CA ALA A 147 20.20 4.22 2.06
C ALA A 147 20.55 2.74 2.31
N LEU A 148 21.71 2.27 1.84
CA LEU A 148 22.23 0.92 2.13
C LEU A 148 22.89 0.83 3.51
N HIS A 149 23.33 1.97 4.06
CA HIS A 149 24.01 2.09 5.35
C HIS A 149 23.07 2.40 6.52
N VAL A 150 21.75 2.17 6.38
CA VAL A 150 20.82 2.10 7.52
C VAL A 150 21.17 0.84 8.33
N ARG A 151 22.29 0.92 9.06
CA ARG A 151 22.71 -0.09 10.04
C ARG A 151 21.61 -0.21 11.09
N PRO A 152 21.38 -1.39 11.69
CA PRO A 152 20.59 -1.45 12.91
C PRO A 152 21.29 -0.56 13.94
N ILE A 153 20.69 0.59 14.22
CA ILE A 153 21.23 1.59 15.14
C ILE A 153 21.19 0.98 16.54
N ASN A 154 22.32 0.42 16.97
CA ASN A 154 22.62 0.28 18.38
C ASN A 154 23.09 1.67 18.87
N SER A 155 22.30 2.26 19.76
CA SER A 155 22.42 3.62 20.33
C SER A 155 21.85 4.76 19.46
N TRP A 156 20.68 5.23 19.87
CA TRP A 156 20.09 6.57 19.70
C TRP A 156 20.81 7.53 18.73
N SER A 157 20.81 7.26 17.43
CA SER A 157 21.10 8.30 16.44
C SER A 157 19.90 9.23 16.38
N LEU A 158 20.16 10.51 16.66
CA LEU A 158 19.23 11.62 16.53
C LEU A 158 18.45 11.54 15.21
N MET A 159 17.16 11.23 15.33
CA MET A 159 16.17 11.48 14.28
C MET A 159 15.70 12.92 14.50
N THR A 160 16.42 13.89 13.93
CA THR A 160 15.93 15.27 13.84
C THR A 160 14.81 15.29 12.80
N ILE A 161 13.58 15.50 13.28
CA ILE A 161 12.43 15.88 12.45
C ILE A 161 12.51 17.36 12.08
#